data_AF-A0A9W9IUT2-F1
#
_entry.id   AF-A0A9W9IUT2-F1
#
_cell.length_a   1.000
_cell.length_b   1.000
_cell.length_c   1.000
_cell.angle_alpha   90.00
_cell.angle_beta   90.00
_cell.angle_gamma   90.00
#
_symmetry.space_group_name_H-M   'P 1'
#
loop_
_entity.id
_entity.type
_entity.pdbx_description
1 polymer ?
#
loop_
_entity_poly.entity_id
_entity_poly.type
_entity_poly.pdbx_seq_one_letter_code
_entity_poly.pdbx_strand_id
1 'polypeptide(L)'
;MLTSSLLLLASFGIIVQSATLEELYLQNAPSSPRPYVIPHYANSHAVTIGDQLYRFTVTGPSSDNAFTLMSTNAPSSGVLGVLPHMHQKHSENFFTLEGRFQLWAQKGKEEQQARLLTQGDYASVTRNTSHTFQIVDPDTEMVGIVVPGGFEELFYAIGANYSSATDTPFVPAVSNSSTPDPSMMPALQKFDVYAQLGFEPRHDLVNGTAPVDDSKWHTGDNSLRSSGKPYFVANGYDPKYLNSKYGYQVIQPLVARQSQDANYTLSPISLSRQTKDTAPTYILSGATAFEVLEGVLMIQIGDYPVATLYTGDVAFIPVWFSLITPRWPSPKCFLEIATLNDLPAITELWFTVFSDPGMRKLVPDTPGTREWFTEANRVDMLTKPYQKYIKIIDLNTKDAQGQARIVAYAKWDLAMLDERGPRFPSWHGDMPGQDCDAFFGGLDQERMRVMGDRKHYYLDMLGTHPDYRCRGAGSMLVRWGCEIADREGVRVYIDASKAGVPLYAKHGFVDRSDPTTPSDVVSMARG
;
A
#
# COMPACT_ATOMS: atom_id res chain seq x y z
N MET A 1 -23.92 15.82 -70.63
CA MET A 1 -23.93 14.63 -69.75
C MET A 1 -22.76 14.78 -68.79
N LEU A 2 -23.02 15.21 -67.55
CA LEU A 2 -22.02 15.39 -66.49
C LEU A 2 -21.98 14.08 -65.69
N THR A 3 -20.88 13.33 -65.80
CA THR A 3 -20.64 12.12 -65.04
C THR A 3 -20.12 12.49 -63.65
N SER A 4 -20.95 12.25 -62.63
CA SER A 4 -20.56 12.34 -61.22
C SER A 4 -19.49 11.29 -60.91
N SER A 5 -18.37 11.74 -60.34
CA SER A 5 -17.37 10.85 -59.73
C SER A 5 -17.71 10.74 -58.24
N LEU A 6 -18.17 9.55 -57.81
CA LEU A 6 -18.35 9.20 -56.41
C LEU A 6 -16.97 8.87 -55.82
N LEU A 7 -16.48 9.67 -54.87
CA LEU A 7 -15.37 9.27 -54.02
C LEU A 7 -15.90 8.25 -52.99
N LEU A 8 -15.53 6.97 -53.14
CA LEU A 8 -15.64 6.00 -52.06
C LEU A 8 -14.53 6.29 -51.05
N LEU A 9 -14.89 6.86 -49.90
CA LEU A 9 -14.05 6.81 -48.69
C LEU A 9 -14.09 5.36 -48.17
N ALA A 10 -13.04 4.60 -48.44
CA ALA A 10 -12.81 3.34 -47.75
C ALA A 10 -12.56 3.64 -46.27
N SER A 11 -13.54 3.35 -45.42
CA SER A 11 -13.35 3.25 -43.99
C SER A 11 -12.41 2.07 -43.71
N PHE A 12 -11.12 2.36 -43.58
CA PHE A 12 -10.22 1.46 -42.87
C PHE A 12 -10.74 1.39 -41.43
N GLY A 13 -11.40 0.28 -41.10
CA GLY A 13 -11.65 -0.07 -39.71
C GLY A 13 -10.29 -0.20 -39.03
N ILE A 14 -9.90 0.84 -38.29
CA ILE A 14 -8.80 0.73 -37.35
C ILE A 14 -9.27 -0.31 -36.33
N ILE A 15 -8.68 -1.49 -36.39
CA ILE A 15 -8.71 -2.41 -35.26
C ILE A 15 -7.99 -1.65 -34.15
N VAL A 16 -8.74 -0.99 -33.27
CA VAL A 16 -8.19 -0.40 -32.05
C VAL A 16 -7.76 -1.59 -31.22
N GLN A 17 -6.48 -1.93 -31.29
CA GLN A 17 -5.87 -2.88 -30.38
C GLN A 17 -6.08 -2.31 -28.98
N SER A 18 -6.73 -3.08 -28.10
CA SER A 18 -6.94 -2.65 -26.71
C SER A 18 -5.58 -2.38 -26.09
N ALA A 19 -5.38 -1.19 -25.54
CA ALA A 19 -4.19 -0.87 -24.76
C ALA A 19 -3.99 -1.91 -23.66
N THR A 20 -2.75 -2.32 -23.44
CA THR A 20 -2.37 -3.33 -22.46
C THR A 20 -1.70 -2.71 -21.25
N LEU A 21 -1.68 -3.44 -20.12
CA LEU A 21 -0.96 -2.98 -18.93
C LEU A 21 0.55 -2.92 -19.19
N GLU A 22 1.09 -3.88 -19.95
CA GLU A 22 2.52 -3.93 -20.30
C GLU A 22 2.97 -2.70 -21.09
N GLU A 23 2.13 -2.19 -22.00
CA GLU A 23 2.44 -0.97 -22.75
C GLU A 23 2.45 0.28 -21.86
N LEU A 24 1.77 0.27 -20.72
CA LEU A 24 1.74 1.40 -19.79
C LEU A 24 3.03 1.47 -18.95
N TYR A 25 3.60 0.32 -18.56
CA TYR A 25 4.79 0.26 -17.72
C TYR A 25 6.06 0.35 -18.56
N LEU A 26 6.85 1.41 -18.33
CA LEU A 26 8.09 1.68 -19.06
C LEU A 26 9.29 1.61 -18.12
N GLN A 27 10.45 1.26 -18.71
CA GLN A 27 11.74 1.34 -18.03
C GLN A 27 12.39 2.72 -18.16
N ASN A 28 11.98 3.51 -19.16
CA ASN A 28 12.53 4.83 -19.45
C ASN A 28 11.42 5.79 -19.85
N ALA A 29 11.58 7.07 -19.48
CA ALA A 29 10.66 8.11 -19.90
C ALA A 29 10.66 8.22 -21.46
N PRO A 30 9.48 8.29 -22.09
CA PRO A 30 9.36 8.34 -23.54
C PRO A 30 9.83 9.68 -24.10
N SER A 31 10.19 9.70 -25.39
CA SER A 31 10.65 10.90 -26.09
C SER A 31 9.52 11.84 -26.55
N SER A 32 8.27 11.55 -26.17
CA SER A 32 7.10 12.38 -26.46
C SER A 32 5.99 12.11 -25.45
N PRO A 33 5.03 13.05 -25.26
CA PRO A 33 3.96 12.87 -24.29
C PRO A 33 3.02 11.70 -24.62
N ARG A 34 2.90 10.78 -23.68
CA ARG A 34 1.91 9.68 -23.67
C ARG A 34 1.69 9.20 -22.23
N PRO A 35 0.58 8.51 -21.91
CA PRO A 35 0.44 7.85 -20.61
C PRO A 35 1.54 6.82 -20.38
N TYR A 36 2.10 6.81 -19.17
CA TYR A 36 3.03 5.77 -18.71
C TYR A 36 3.11 5.70 -17.19
N VAL A 37 3.62 4.57 -16.70
CA VAL A 37 4.07 4.33 -15.33
C VAL A 37 5.54 3.89 -15.39
N ILE A 38 6.40 4.43 -14.54
CA ILE A 38 7.79 4.00 -14.36
C ILE A 38 7.93 3.45 -12.94
N PRO A 39 8.26 2.16 -12.78
CA PRO A 39 8.52 1.57 -11.46
C PRO A 39 9.66 2.25 -10.71
N HIS A 40 9.60 2.24 -9.38
CA HIS A 40 10.70 2.73 -8.55
C HIS A 40 12.02 2.03 -8.93
N TYR A 41 13.09 2.81 -9.04
CA TYR A 41 14.43 2.39 -9.48
C TYR A 41 14.60 1.84 -10.89
N ALA A 42 13.55 1.82 -11.72
CA ALA A 42 13.70 1.57 -13.16
C ALA A 42 14.79 2.48 -13.77
N ASN A 43 15.41 2.05 -14.88
CA ASN A 43 16.59 2.72 -15.40
C ASN A 43 16.38 4.24 -15.59
N SER A 44 15.27 4.64 -16.21
CA SER A 44 14.84 6.02 -16.36
C SER A 44 15.93 6.99 -16.83
N HIS A 45 16.71 6.57 -17.84
CA HIS A 45 17.88 7.30 -18.36
C HIS A 45 18.91 7.62 -17.27
N ALA A 46 19.21 6.66 -16.40
CA ALA A 46 20.06 6.89 -15.24
C ALA A 46 21.45 7.39 -15.60
N VAL A 47 21.96 8.32 -14.79
CA VAL A 47 23.34 8.80 -14.86
C VAL A 47 23.95 8.90 -13.46
N THR A 48 25.27 8.74 -13.39
CA THR A 48 26.06 8.95 -12.18
C THR A 48 26.85 10.26 -12.26
N ILE A 49 26.89 11.02 -11.17
CA ILE A 49 27.81 12.15 -10.98
C ILE A 49 28.49 11.96 -9.62
N GLY A 50 29.76 11.53 -9.65
CA GLY A 50 30.38 10.97 -8.46
C GLY A 50 29.54 9.79 -7.94
N ASP A 51 29.21 9.81 -6.66
CA ASP A 51 28.43 8.75 -6.00
C ASP A 51 26.91 9.01 -5.99
N GLN A 52 26.46 10.07 -6.65
CA GLN A 52 25.04 10.37 -6.82
C GLN A 52 24.51 9.68 -8.08
N LEU A 53 23.46 8.87 -7.92
CA LEU A 53 22.74 8.27 -9.03
C LEU A 53 21.44 9.04 -9.26
N TYR A 54 21.28 9.58 -10.46
CA TYR A 54 20.09 10.31 -10.90
C TYR A 54 19.25 9.45 -11.83
N ARG A 55 17.93 9.50 -11.67
CA ARG A 55 16.92 8.87 -12.54
C ARG A 55 15.88 9.91 -12.94
N PHE A 56 15.50 9.96 -14.22
CA PHE A 56 14.59 10.98 -14.75
C PHE A 56 13.27 10.34 -15.16
N THR A 57 12.34 10.24 -14.21
CA THR A 57 11.04 9.57 -14.39
C THR A 57 10.04 10.43 -15.17
N VAL A 58 10.22 11.75 -15.19
CA VAL A 58 9.56 12.65 -16.14
C VAL A 58 10.61 13.59 -16.71
N THR A 59 10.73 13.63 -18.03
CA THR A 59 11.67 14.48 -18.78
C THR A 59 10.92 15.57 -19.55
N GLY A 60 11.64 16.60 -20.02
CA GLY A 60 11.11 17.61 -20.94
C GLY A 60 10.41 16.99 -22.15
N PRO A 61 11.04 16.09 -22.92
CA PRO A 61 10.37 15.41 -24.04
C PRO A 61 9.10 14.64 -23.62
N SER A 62 9.11 13.96 -22.46
CA SER A 62 7.94 13.20 -22.00
C SER A 62 6.79 14.09 -21.52
N SER A 63 7.10 15.31 -21.06
CA SER A 63 6.13 16.24 -20.46
C SER A 63 5.77 17.44 -21.35
N ASP A 64 6.28 17.47 -22.58
CA ASP A 64 6.22 18.63 -23.48
C ASP A 64 6.82 19.90 -22.83
N ASN A 65 7.94 19.71 -22.13
CA ASN A 65 8.67 20.71 -21.35
C ASN A 65 7.86 21.35 -20.22
N ALA A 66 6.78 20.70 -19.75
CA ALA A 66 6.02 21.19 -18.60
C ALA A 66 6.87 21.18 -17.33
N PHE A 67 7.50 20.05 -17.01
CA PHE A 67 8.38 19.87 -15.85
C PHE A 67 9.27 18.64 -16.01
N THR A 68 10.32 18.58 -15.21
CA THR A 68 11.17 17.41 -15.01
C THR A 68 10.92 16.88 -13.60
N LEU A 69 10.73 15.56 -13.45
CA LEU A 69 10.68 14.86 -12.17
C LEU A 69 11.82 13.85 -12.16
N MET A 70 12.69 13.98 -11.17
CA MET A 70 13.89 13.15 -11.04
C MET A 70 14.08 12.68 -9.60
N SER A 71 14.64 11.49 -9.42
CA SER A 71 15.13 11.03 -8.12
C SER A 71 16.66 11.00 -8.11
N THR A 72 17.23 11.31 -6.95
CA THR A 72 18.67 11.26 -6.69
C THR A 72 18.90 10.39 -5.47
N ASN A 73 19.51 9.23 -5.68
CA ASN A 73 19.94 8.35 -4.60
C ASN A 73 21.45 8.51 -4.37
N ALA A 74 21.85 8.63 -3.11
CA ALA A 74 23.27 8.76 -2.77
C ALA A 74 23.59 8.29 -1.35
N PRO A 75 24.85 7.84 -1.13
CA PRO A 75 25.37 7.66 0.22
C PRO A 75 25.69 9.00 0.89
N SER A 76 25.85 8.97 2.21
CA SER A 76 26.30 10.11 3.03
C SER A 76 27.59 10.70 2.46
N SER A 77 27.73 12.03 2.40
CA SER A 77 28.94 12.67 1.90
C SER A 77 29.52 13.67 2.91
N GLY A 78 30.85 13.70 3.02
CA GLY A 78 31.58 14.70 3.82
C GLY A 78 31.74 16.05 3.12
N VAL A 79 31.35 16.15 1.85
CA VAL A 79 31.44 17.36 1.02
C VAL A 79 30.07 17.71 0.42
N LEU A 80 29.93 18.93 -0.11
CA LEU A 80 28.72 19.34 -0.82
C LEU A 80 28.44 18.42 -2.01
N GLY A 81 27.16 18.13 -2.25
CA GLY A 81 26.71 17.35 -3.41
C GLY A 81 26.86 18.11 -4.73
N VAL A 82 26.88 19.43 -4.68
CA VAL A 82 27.08 20.31 -5.84
C VAL A 82 27.67 21.65 -5.38
N LEU A 83 28.51 22.28 -6.20
CA LEU A 83 28.98 23.63 -5.89
C LEU A 83 27.80 24.61 -5.82
N PRO A 84 27.86 25.64 -4.96
CA PRO A 84 26.82 26.66 -4.90
C PRO A 84 26.57 27.30 -6.26
N HIS A 85 25.30 27.34 -6.66
CA HIS A 85 24.88 27.86 -7.96
C HIS A 85 23.47 28.44 -7.88
N MET A 86 22.98 28.99 -8.99
CA MET A 86 21.61 29.46 -9.15
C MET A 86 21.10 29.22 -10.57
N HIS A 87 19.78 29.23 -10.73
CA HIS A 87 19.06 29.14 -12.01
C HIS A 87 18.30 30.41 -12.29
N GLN A 88 18.35 30.95 -13.52
CA GLN A 88 17.62 32.16 -13.89
C GLN A 88 16.25 31.84 -14.50
N LYS A 89 16.11 30.66 -15.13
CA LYS A 89 14.92 30.24 -15.88
C LYS A 89 14.18 29.08 -15.20
N HIS A 90 14.86 28.26 -14.41
CA HIS A 90 14.26 27.13 -13.70
C HIS A 90 13.96 27.46 -12.24
N SER A 91 12.83 26.97 -11.74
CA SER A 91 12.59 26.81 -10.30
C SER A 91 12.78 25.35 -9.94
N GLU A 92 13.42 25.11 -8.82
CA GLU A 92 13.66 23.76 -8.30
C GLU A 92 12.89 23.54 -7.01
N ASN A 93 12.49 22.29 -6.84
CA ASN A 93 11.76 21.81 -5.69
C ASN A 93 12.46 20.56 -5.21
N PHE A 94 12.76 20.52 -3.91
CA PHE A 94 13.42 19.39 -3.27
C PHE A 94 12.44 18.75 -2.31
N PHE A 95 12.22 17.45 -2.46
CA PHE A 95 11.41 16.65 -1.57
C PHE A 95 12.21 15.44 -1.08
N THR A 96 12.12 15.12 0.20
CA THR A 96 12.89 14.01 0.78
C THR A 96 12.02 12.76 0.84
N LEU A 97 12.31 11.76 0.00
CA LEU A 97 11.57 10.51 0.00
C LEU A 97 12.05 9.60 1.14
N GLU A 98 13.35 9.52 1.36
CA GLU A 98 13.98 8.82 2.47
C GLU A 98 15.36 9.40 2.83
N GLY A 99 15.89 9.01 3.98
CA GLY A 99 17.16 9.52 4.51
C GLY A 99 17.11 11.01 4.85
N ARG A 100 18.27 11.66 4.74
CA ARG A 100 18.44 13.06 5.11
C ARG A 100 19.49 13.77 4.26
N PHE A 101 19.19 15.01 3.89
CA PHE A 101 20.16 15.93 3.30
C PHE A 101 19.98 17.34 3.85
N GLN A 102 21.07 18.10 3.88
CA GLN A 102 21.03 19.52 4.20
C GLN A 102 20.88 20.33 2.92
N LEU A 103 20.08 21.39 2.96
CA LEU A 103 19.90 22.33 1.87
C LEU A 103 20.10 23.76 2.38
N TRP A 104 20.91 24.53 1.66
CA TRP A 104 21.11 25.95 1.89
C TRP A 104 20.51 26.75 0.75
N ALA A 105 19.84 27.86 1.06
CA ALA A 105 19.26 28.75 0.05
C ALA A 105 19.38 30.23 0.48
N GLN A 106 19.75 31.09 -0.46
CA GLN A 106 19.84 32.53 -0.27
C GLN A 106 19.33 33.30 -1.48
N LYS A 107 18.42 34.26 -1.23
CA LYS A 107 17.90 35.16 -2.27
C LYS A 107 18.62 36.50 -2.22
N GLY A 108 19.46 36.79 -3.21
CA GLY A 108 20.17 38.07 -3.27
C GLY A 108 20.98 38.33 -1.99
N LYS A 109 20.66 39.41 -1.27
CA LYS A 109 21.30 39.79 0.01
C LYS A 109 20.49 39.44 1.25
N GLU A 110 19.43 38.65 1.12
CA GLU A 110 18.65 38.19 2.27
C GLU A 110 19.46 37.21 3.13
N GLU A 111 19.03 37.00 4.37
CA GLU A 111 19.65 36.07 5.31
C GLU A 111 19.61 34.64 4.74
N GLN A 112 20.77 33.98 4.65
CA GLN A 112 20.88 32.61 4.15
C GLN A 112 20.14 31.65 5.08
N GLN A 113 19.26 30.83 4.51
CA GLN A 113 18.50 29.81 5.21
C GLN A 113 19.13 28.44 4.98
N ALA A 114 19.15 27.60 6.01
CA ALA A 114 19.59 26.21 5.92
C ALA A 114 18.65 25.29 6.71
N ARG A 115 18.29 24.14 6.13
CA ARG A 115 17.53 23.09 6.83
C ARG A 115 18.20 21.73 6.61
N LEU A 116 18.14 20.87 7.62
CA LEU A 116 18.31 19.44 7.50
C LEU A 116 16.94 18.85 7.18
N LEU A 117 16.75 18.42 5.94
CA LEU A 117 15.53 17.79 5.48
C LEU A 117 15.54 16.30 5.83
N THR A 118 14.40 15.82 6.28
CA THR A 118 14.08 14.44 6.66
C THR A 118 12.87 13.95 5.86
N GLN A 119 12.53 12.67 5.95
CA GLN A 119 11.44 12.08 5.16
C GLN A 119 10.13 12.90 5.19
N GLY A 120 9.66 13.26 4.00
CA GLY A 120 8.47 14.07 3.76
C GLY A 120 8.67 15.59 3.83
N ASP A 121 9.88 16.06 4.17
CA ASP A 121 10.20 17.47 4.18
C ASP A 121 10.40 18.00 2.75
N TYR A 122 10.06 19.28 2.57
CA TYR A 122 10.08 19.97 1.29
C TYR A 122 10.85 21.29 1.37
N ALA A 123 11.51 21.65 0.27
CA ALA A 123 12.06 22.97 0.04
C ALA A 123 11.76 23.49 -1.37
N SER A 124 11.40 24.78 -1.44
CA SER A 124 11.24 25.53 -2.68
C SER A 124 12.46 26.41 -2.91
N VAL A 125 13.08 26.25 -4.08
CA VAL A 125 14.19 27.08 -4.56
C VAL A 125 13.75 27.81 -5.82
N THR A 126 13.23 29.03 -5.63
CA THR A 126 12.77 29.87 -6.74
C THR A 126 13.94 30.36 -7.61
N ARG A 127 13.66 30.73 -8.86
CA ARG A 127 14.65 31.36 -9.78
C ARG A 127 15.46 32.46 -9.09
N ASN A 128 16.72 32.61 -9.45
CA ASN A 128 17.69 33.57 -8.91
C ASN A 128 17.93 33.39 -7.40
N THR A 129 17.89 32.14 -6.91
CA THR A 129 18.24 31.79 -5.53
C THR A 129 19.51 30.95 -5.55
N SER A 130 20.54 31.42 -4.85
CA SER A 130 21.79 30.70 -4.65
C SER A 130 21.53 29.54 -3.70
N HIS A 131 21.94 28.34 -4.06
CA HIS A 131 21.70 27.15 -3.24
C HIS A 131 22.74 26.05 -3.48
N THR A 132 22.78 25.10 -2.54
CA THR A 132 23.55 23.85 -2.59
C THR A 132 22.95 22.86 -1.59
N PHE A 133 23.30 21.58 -1.69
CA PHE A 133 22.90 20.54 -0.75
C PHE A 133 24.08 19.63 -0.35
N GLN A 134 23.90 18.88 0.73
CA GLN A 134 24.82 17.84 1.19
C GLN A 134 24.05 16.63 1.70
N ILE A 135 24.37 15.45 1.21
CA ILE A 135 23.77 14.19 1.64
C ILE A 135 24.34 13.79 3.01
N VAL A 136 23.47 13.48 3.98
CA VAL A 136 23.87 13.21 5.37
C VAL A 136 23.75 11.74 5.70
N ASP A 137 22.66 11.08 5.33
CA ASP A 137 22.44 9.67 5.68
C ASP A 137 22.92 8.71 4.57
N PRO A 138 23.32 7.47 4.93
CA PRO A 138 23.81 6.47 3.97
C PRO A 138 22.82 6.04 2.90
N ASP A 139 21.52 6.17 3.18
CA ASP A 139 20.43 5.78 2.29
C ASP A 139 19.49 6.98 2.17
N THR A 140 19.81 7.87 1.23
CA THR A 140 19.06 9.11 1.00
C THR A 140 18.54 9.14 -0.42
N GLU A 141 17.24 9.39 -0.56
CA GLU A 141 16.57 9.64 -1.83
C GLU A 141 15.93 11.03 -1.83
N MET A 142 16.43 11.87 -2.73
CA MET A 142 15.96 13.23 -2.95
C MET A 142 15.21 13.30 -4.28
N VAL A 143 13.94 13.69 -4.22
CA VAL A 143 13.11 13.93 -5.40
C VAL A 143 13.23 15.41 -5.78
N GLY A 144 13.70 15.64 -7.01
CA GLY A 144 13.79 16.95 -7.64
C GLY A 144 12.62 17.16 -8.61
N ILE A 145 11.90 18.27 -8.45
CA ILE A 145 10.91 18.74 -9.44
C ILE A 145 11.36 20.07 -10.00
N VAL A 146 11.69 20.10 -11.28
CA VAL A 146 12.24 21.28 -11.97
C VAL A 146 11.24 21.81 -12.99
N VAL A 147 10.98 23.11 -12.96
CA VAL A 147 9.99 23.78 -13.82
C VAL A 147 10.62 25.00 -14.52
N PRO A 148 10.56 25.12 -15.87
CA PRO A 148 9.97 24.17 -16.82
C PRO A 148 10.81 22.88 -16.99
N GLY A 149 10.32 21.93 -17.78
CA GLY A 149 11.03 20.69 -18.08
C GLY A 149 12.19 20.86 -19.07
N GLY A 150 13.07 19.87 -19.14
CA GLY A 150 14.26 19.86 -20.01
C GLY A 150 15.57 20.16 -19.27
N PHE A 151 15.53 20.37 -17.96
CA PHE A 151 16.73 20.63 -17.15
C PHE A 151 17.64 19.40 -17.03
N GLU A 152 17.10 18.19 -17.23
CA GLU A 152 17.84 16.92 -17.20
C GLU A 152 19.01 16.87 -18.20
N GLU A 153 18.96 17.66 -19.27
CA GLU A 153 20.03 17.77 -20.28
C GLU A 153 21.39 18.19 -19.66
N LEU A 154 21.36 18.92 -18.55
CA LEU A 154 22.55 19.20 -17.75
C LEU A 154 23.21 17.90 -17.29
N PHE A 155 22.43 17.01 -16.68
CA PHE A 155 22.91 15.79 -16.06
C PHE A 155 23.38 14.78 -17.11
N TYR A 156 22.72 14.71 -18.26
CA TYR A 156 23.21 13.92 -19.40
C TYR A 156 24.55 14.44 -19.94
N ALA A 157 24.79 15.75 -19.87
CA ALA A 157 26.02 16.35 -20.37
C ALA A 157 27.23 16.19 -19.43
N ILE A 158 27.01 16.09 -18.12
CA ILE A 158 28.09 16.03 -17.11
C ILE A 158 28.21 14.68 -16.42
N GLY A 159 27.16 13.86 -16.46
CA GLY A 159 27.12 12.55 -15.83
C GLY A 159 27.59 11.43 -16.75
N ALA A 160 27.89 10.28 -16.14
CA ALA A 160 28.18 9.05 -16.86
C ALA A 160 26.92 8.18 -16.91
N ASN A 161 26.54 7.74 -18.11
CA ASN A 161 25.40 6.83 -18.31
C ASN A 161 25.52 5.61 -17.41
N TYR A 162 24.41 5.26 -16.77
CA TYR A 162 24.34 4.14 -15.84
C TYR A 162 23.30 3.11 -16.30
N SER A 163 23.67 1.85 -16.18
CA SER A 163 22.76 0.72 -16.33
C SER A 163 23.02 -0.26 -15.21
N SER A 164 21.96 -0.83 -14.66
CA SER A 164 22.03 -1.82 -13.60
C SER A 164 21.31 -3.08 -14.04
N ALA A 165 21.86 -4.23 -13.68
CA ALA A 165 21.17 -5.52 -13.80
C ALA A 165 20.33 -5.83 -12.54
N THR A 166 20.46 -5.03 -11.49
CA THR A 166 19.88 -5.29 -10.16
C THR A 166 19.00 -4.15 -9.66
N ASP A 167 18.87 -3.08 -10.44
CA ASP A 167 18.13 -1.86 -10.09
C ASP A 167 18.50 -1.30 -8.72
N THR A 168 19.77 -1.46 -8.31
CA THR A 168 20.30 -0.92 -7.04
C THR A 168 20.03 0.59 -6.91
N PRO A 169 19.63 1.11 -5.74
CA PRO A 169 19.32 2.52 -5.56
C PRO A 169 20.47 3.45 -5.96
N PHE A 170 21.70 3.11 -5.58
CA PHE A 170 22.94 3.76 -6.04
C PHE A 170 24.07 2.73 -6.13
N VAL A 171 25.21 3.12 -6.71
CA VAL A 171 26.41 2.26 -6.79
C VAL A 171 27.12 2.27 -5.44
N PRO A 172 27.26 1.12 -4.75
CA PRO A 172 28.00 1.09 -3.48
C PRO A 172 29.47 1.45 -3.71
N ALA A 173 29.97 2.46 -3.00
CA ALA A 173 31.34 2.95 -3.12
C ALA A 173 32.03 3.05 -1.75
N VAL A 174 33.36 3.00 -1.75
CA VAL A 174 34.21 3.05 -0.54
C VAL A 174 34.66 4.48 -0.20
N SER A 175 34.47 5.45 -1.11
CA SER A 175 34.90 6.85 -0.93
C SER A 175 33.93 7.82 -1.60
N ASN A 176 33.63 8.93 -0.93
CA ASN A 176 32.57 9.86 -1.34
C ASN A 176 33.17 11.14 -1.97
N SER A 177 33.08 11.29 -3.29
CA SER A 177 33.49 12.51 -3.99
C SER A 177 32.47 12.87 -5.05
N SER A 178 31.62 13.86 -4.75
CA SER A 178 30.44 14.17 -5.57
C SER A 178 30.49 15.55 -6.23
N THR A 179 31.49 16.37 -5.95
CA THR A 179 31.60 17.72 -6.53
C THR A 179 32.22 17.70 -7.93
N PRO A 180 31.53 18.25 -8.96
CA PRO A 180 32.13 18.46 -10.27
C PRO A 180 33.34 19.39 -10.19
N ASP A 181 34.30 19.25 -11.11
CA ASP A 181 35.45 20.14 -11.22
C ASP A 181 34.99 21.61 -11.41
N PRO A 182 35.40 22.56 -10.54
CA PRO A 182 35.08 23.98 -10.67
C PRO A 182 35.41 24.58 -12.05
N SER A 183 36.37 24.01 -12.78
CA SER A 183 36.77 24.46 -14.12
C SER A 183 35.65 24.34 -15.16
N MET A 184 34.66 23.47 -14.94
CA MET A 184 33.53 23.25 -15.86
C MET A 184 32.44 24.32 -15.76
N MET A 185 32.42 25.12 -14.68
CA MET A 185 31.30 26.00 -14.33
C MET A 185 30.92 27.05 -15.40
N PRO A 186 31.86 27.72 -16.10
CA PRO A 186 31.48 28.65 -17.18
C PRO A 186 30.72 27.98 -18.33
N ALA A 187 31.01 26.71 -18.61
CA ALA A 187 30.34 25.96 -19.68
C ALA A 187 28.92 25.52 -19.30
N LEU A 188 28.55 25.56 -18.01
CA LEU A 188 27.24 25.14 -17.51
C LEU A 188 26.17 26.24 -17.61
N GLN A 189 26.55 27.49 -17.87
CA GLN A 189 25.58 28.59 -18.06
C GLN A 189 24.59 28.32 -19.21
N LYS A 190 25.01 27.56 -20.23
CA LYS A 190 24.12 27.15 -21.34
C LYS A 190 22.96 26.26 -20.87
N PHE A 191 23.12 25.60 -19.72
CA PHE A 191 22.11 24.78 -19.05
C PHE A 191 21.42 25.55 -17.90
N ASP A 192 21.49 26.88 -17.88
CA ASP A 192 20.91 27.72 -16.82
C ASP A 192 21.55 27.50 -15.44
N VAL A 193 22.84 27.12 -15.38
CA VAL A 193 23.59 26.98 -14.11
C VAL A 193 24.61 28.10 -13.97
N TYR A 194 24.43 28.96 -12.96
CA TYR A 194 25.31 30.09 -12.69
C TYR A 194 26.01 29.93 -11.34
N ALA A 195 27.30 29.57 -11.35
CA ALA A 195 28.09 29.35 -10.14
C ALA A 195 28.11 30.59 -9.21
N GLN A 196 28.04 30.32 -7.90
CA GLN A 196 28.02 31.32 -6.83
C GLN A 196 29.25 31.12 -5.93
N LEU A 197 30.44 31.37 -6.46
CA LEU A 197 31.71 31.02 -5.79
C LEU A 197 31.97 31.77 -4.47
N GLY A 198 31.28 32.88 -4.22
CA GLY A 198 31.32 33.61 -2.95
C GLY A 198 30.26 33.18 -1.94
N PHE A 199 29.45 32.16 -2.26
CA PHE A 199 28.46 31.60 -1.35
C PHE A 199 29.16 30.64 -0.38
N GLU A 200 29.15 30.99 0.89
CA GLU A 200 29.65 30.14 1.97
C GLU A 200 28.45 29.53 2.72
N PRO A 201 28.22 28.21 2.65
CA PRO A 201 27.16 27.57 3.44
C PRO A 201 27.40 27.80 4.93
N ARG A 202 26.40 28.31 5.65
CA ARG A 202 26.46 28.47 7.10
C ARG A 202 26.57 27.11 7.79
N HIS A 203 27.37 27.05 8.86
CA HIS A 203 27.65 25.82 9.60
C HIS A 203 27.07 25.82 11.03
N ASP A 204 26.20 26.78 11.34
CA ASP A 204 25.61 27.00 12.66
C ASP A 204 24.20 26.38 12.79
N LEU A 205 23.93 25.29 12.08
CA LEU A 205 22.67 24.56 12.22
C LEU A 205 22.54 23.98 13.63
N VAL A 206 21.47 24.37 14.32
CA VAL A 206 21.06 23.79 15.61
C VAL A 206 19.69 23.15 15.42
N ASN A 207 19.54 21.89 15.82
CA ASN A 207 18.30 21.12 15.62
C ASN A 207 17.80 21.13 14.17
N GLY A 208 18.73 21.04 13.21
CA GLY A 208 18.41 20.93 11.79
C GLY A 208 17.97 22.23 11.11
N THR A 209 18.19 23.40 11.72
CA THR A 209 17.82 24.68 11.10
C THR A 209 18.83 25.79 11.41
N ALA A 210 19.02 26.69 10.45
CA ALA A 210 19.66 27.98 10.67
C ALA A 210 19.10 29.06 9.70
N PRO A 211 19.00 30.33 10.12
CA PRO A 211 19.26 30.83 11.47
C PRO A 211 18.23 30.29 12.49
N VAL A 212 18.55 30.36 13.78
CA VAL A 212 17.75 29.78 14.89
C VAL A 212 16.55 30.67 15.27
N ASP A 213 16.47 31.87 14.71
CA ASP A 213 15.52 32.94 15.05
C ASP A 213 14.18 32.82 14.30
N ASP A 214 13.33 31.88 14.77
CA ASP A 214 11.90 31.76 14.39
C ASP A 214 11.60 30.90 13.13
N SER A 215 12.49 29.97 12.77
CA SER A 215 12.33 29.11 11.59
C SER A 215 11.23 28.03 11.67
N LYS A 216 10.71 27.75 12.88
CA LYS A 216 9.73 26.69 13.19
C LYS A 216 9.97 25.37 12.45
N TRP A 217 11.22 24.91 12.40
CA TRP A 217 11.54 23.63 11.75
C TRP A 217 11.16 22.47 12.68
N HIS A 218 10.25 21.59 12.27
CA HIS A 218 9.70 20.47 13.07
C HIS A 218 9.20 20.86 14.46
N THR A 219 8.82 22.12 14.64
CA THR A 219 8.48 22.71 15.96
C THR A 219 7.25 23.61 15.92
N GLY A 220 6.65 23.82 14.74
CA GLY A 220 5.44 24.60 14.58
C GLY A 220 5.10 24.86 13.12
N ASP A 221 3.93 25.44 12.87
CA ASP A 221 3.39 25.59 11.52
C ASP A 221 4.32 26.36 10.57
N ASN A 222 4.44 25.87 9.35
CA ASN A 222 5.17 26.49 8.25
C ASN A 222 4.18 27.09 7.25
N SER A 223 4.26 28.41 7.07
CA SER A 223 3.45 29.11 6.07
C SER A 223 4.13 29.07 4.70
N LEU A 224 3.36 28.81 3.65
CA LEU A 224 3.83 29.03 2.28
C LEU A 224 4.11 30.53 2.09
N ARG A 225 5.33 30.89 1.68
CA ARG A 225 5.75 32.30 1.58
C ARG A 225 5.15 32.99 0.34
N SER A 226 5.28 34.31 0.31
CA SER A 226 5.01 35.13 -0.89
C SER A 226 5.93 34.73 -2.03
N SER A 227 5.49 34.94 -3.27
CA SER A 227 6.25 34.52 -4.45
C SER A 227 7.70 35.02 -4.50
N GLY A 228 8.57 34.22 -5.12
CA GLY A 228 9.93 34.59 -5.49
C GLY A 228 10.97 34.46 -4.37
N LYS A 229 10.57 33.99 -3.18
CA LYS A 229 11.47 33.67 -2.07
C LYS A 229 11.57 32.16 -1.88
N PRO A 230 12.75 31.62 -1.53
CA PRO A 230 12.84 30.24 -1.08
C PRO A 230 12.11 30.05 0.25
N TYR A 231 11.61 28.85 0.47
CA TYR A 231 10.98 28.45 1.74
C TYR A 231 11.08 26.95 1.94
N PHE A 232 10.86 26.53 3.18
CA PHE A 232 10.96 25.15 3.62
C PHE A 232 9.69 24.78 4.36
N VAL A 233 9.27 23.52 4.22
CA VAL A 233 8.08 22.98 4.84
C VAL A 233 8.44 21.63 5.44
N ALA A 234 8.38 21.53 6.76
CA ALA A 234 8.55 20.27 7.47
C ALA A 234 7.30 19.40 7.28
N ASN A 235 7.49 18.09 7.18
CA ASN A 235 6.43 17.12 6.96
C ASN A 235 5.29 17.29 7.97
N GLY A 236 4.08 17.57 7.48
CA GLY A 236 2.89 17.71 8.31
C GLY A 236 2.73 19.07 9.00
N TYR A 237 3.66 20.01 8.85
CA TYR A 237 3.59 21.36 9.43
C TYR A 237 2.98 22.43 8.50
N ASP A 238 2.48 22.03 7.34
CA ASP A 238 1.85 22.87 6.33
C ASP A 238 0.31 23.01 6.50
N PRO A 239 -0.33 24.00 5.82
CA PRO A 239 -1.78 24.07 5.75
C PRO A 239 -2.39 22.85 5.04
N LYS A 240 -3.40 22.24 5.64
CA LYS A 240 -4.08 21.04 5.12
C LYS A 240 -5.53 21.32 4.74
N TYR A 241 -5.99 20.71 3.64
CA TYR A 241 -7.37 20.82 3.16
C TYR A 241 -8.01 19.44 3.05
N LEU A 242 -9.15 19.25 3.71
CA LEU A 242 -9.93 18.03 3.63
C LEU A 242 -10.94 18.11 2.47
N ASN A 243 -10.85 17.16 1.54
CA ASN A 243 -11.89 16.88 0.55
C ASN A 243 -12.61 15.58 0.93
N SER A 244 -13.94 15.60 0.94
CA SER A 244 -14.78 14.44 1.31
C SER A 244 -15.72 13.98 0.18
N LYS A 245 -15.51 14.49 -1.05
CA LYS A 245 -16.44 14.27 -2.17
C LYS A 245 -16.46 12.80 -2.60
N TYR A 246 -15.29 12.17 -2.69
CA TYR A 246 -15.10 10.80 -3.20
C TYR A 246 -14.31 9.94 -2.21
N GLY A 247 -14.72 9.96 -0.94
CA GLY A 247 -13.90 9.50 0.18
C GLY A 247 -13.10 10.66 0.76
N TYR A 248 -12.32 10.39 1.81
CA TYR A 248 -11.45 11.40 2.41
C TYR A 248 -10.14 11.52 1.63
N GLN A 249 -9.80 12.76 1.28
CA GLN A 249 -8.53 13.15 0.71
C GLN A 249 -8.00 14.33 1.53
N VAL A 250 -6.76 14.26 2.00
CA VAL A 250 -6.08 15.37 2.66
C VAL A 250 -5.05 15.92 1.69
N ILE A 251 -5.23 17.17 1.29
CA ILE A 251 -4.36 17.87 0.33
C ILE A 251 -3.44 18.79 1.13
N GLN A 252 -2.14 18.70 0.85
CA GLN A 252 -1.06 19.46 1.48
C GLN A 252 -0.37 20.34 0.43
N PRO A 253 -0.84 21.56 0.14
CA PRO A 253 -0.24 22.39 -0.88
C PRO A 253 1.20 22.78 -0.51
N LEU A 254 2.17 22.45 -1.36
CA LEU A 254 3.56 22.89 -1.25
C LEU A 254 3.84 24.05 -2.21
N VAL A 255 3.24 24.03 -3.40
CA VAL A 255 3.26 25.14 -4.37
C VAL A 255 1.86 25.38 -4.91
N ALA A 256 1.42 26.64 -4.86
CA ALA A 256 0.21 27.10 -5.53
C ALA A 256 0.48 28.46 -6.21
N ARG A 257 -0.03 29.57 -5.65
CA ARG A 257 0.16 30.92 -6.21
C ARG A 257 1.63 31.38 -6.24
N GLN A 258 2.49 30.70 -5.48
CA GLN A 258 3.94 30.94 -5.44
C GLN A 258 4.63 30.68 -6.78
N SER A 259 4.05 29.86 -7.66
CA SER A 259 4.65 29.55 -8.96
C SER A 259 4.72 30.75 -9.91
N GLN A 260 3.86 31.76 -9.72
CA GLN A 260 3.71 32.90 -10.63
C GLN A 260 3.69 32.46 -12.10
N ASP A 261 4.61 32.98 -12.91
CA ASP A 261 4.71 32.76 -14.34
C ASP A 261 5.21 31.35 -14.70
N ALA A 262 5.75 30.59 -13.73
CA ALA A 262 6.04 29.17 -13.92
C ALA A 262 4.76 28.29 -13.96
N ASN A 263 3.62 28.81 -13.49
CA ASN A 263 2.27 28.23 -13.67
C ASN A 263 2.14 26.71 -13.39
N TYR A 264 2.47 26.29 -12.16
CA TYR A 264 2.34 24.89 -11.72
C TYR A 264 1.86 24.80 -10.26
N THR A 265 1.41 23.61 -9.88
CA THR A 265 1.05 23.27 -8.49
C THR A 265 1.77 22.02 -8.05
N LEU A 266 2.09 21.93 -6.75
CA LEU A 266 2.72 20.75 -6.15
C LEU A 266 2.10 20.50 -4.78
N SER A 267 1.74 19.24 -4.52
CA SER A 267 1.13 18.86 -3.23
C SER A 267 1.19 17.34 -3.01
N PRO A 268 1.59 16.88 -1.82
CA PRO A 268 1.21 15.56 -1.33
C PRO A 268 -0.32 15.48 -1.18
N ILE A 269 -0.86 14.30 -1.48
CA ILE A 269 -2.29 14.00 -1.33
C ILE A 269 -2.42 12.67 -0.61
N SER A 270 -2.90 12.69 0.64
CA SER A 270 -3.24 11.47 1.37
C SER A 270 -4.64 11.03 0.99
N LEU A 271 -4.78 9.76 0.57
CA LEU A 271 -6.05 9.21 0.12
C LEU A 271 -6.52 8.11 1.08
N SER A 272 -7.76 8.23 1.56
CA SER A 272 -8.43 7.10 2.20
C SER A 272 -8.83 6.07 1.13
N ARG A 273 -9.07 4.84 1.58
CA ARG A 273 -9.62 3.80 0.71
C ARG A 273 -10.95 4.26 0.11
N GLN A 274 -11.08 4.19 -1.22
CA GLN A 274 -12.32 4.48 -1.92
C GLN A 274 -13.41 3.46 -1.54
N THR A 275 -14.51 3.95 -0.96
CA THR A 275 -15.67 3.13 -0.58
C THR A 275 -16.90 3.37 -1.45
N LYS A 276 -16.92 4.45 -2.26
CA LYS A 276 -18.06 4.79 -3.12
C LYS A 276 -18.01 4.05 -4.46
N ASP A 277 -19.19 3.75 -5.01
CA ASP A 277 -19.35 3.01 -6.27
C ASP A 277 -18.98 3.84 -7.51
N THR A 278 -19.05 5.16 -7.42
CA THR A 278 -18.66 6.08 -8.49
C THR A 278 -17.25 6.60 -8.26
N ALA A 279 -16.27 5.91 -8.84
CA ALA A 279 -14.90 6.41 -8.93
C ALA A 279 -14.89 7.75 -9.69
N PRO A 280 -14.21 8.79 -9.18
CA PRO A 280 -14.14 10.05 -9.89
C PRO A 280 -13.30 9.91 -11.16
N THR A 281 -13.83 10.44 -12.26
CA THR A 281 -13.07 10.66 -13.50
C THR A 281 -12.63 12.13 -13.54
N TYR A 282 -11.33 12.34 -13.66
CA TYR A 282 -10.72 13.66 -13.81
C TYR A 282 -10.23 13.83 -15.25
N ILE A 283 -10.46 15.01 -15.82
CA ILE A 283 -9.80 15.42 -17.07
C ILE A 283 -8.88 16.58 -16.69
N LEU A 284 -7.58 16.36 -16.80
CA LEU A 284 -6.56 17.30 -16.33
C LEU A 284 -6.20 18.28 -17.46
N SER A 285 -6.18 19.57 -17.12
CA SER A 285 -5.92 20.66 -18.07
C SER A 285 -4.44 20.93 -18.32
N GLY A 286 -3.55 20.22 -17.62
CA GLY A 286 -2.09 20.30 -17.78
C GLY A 286 -1.46 18.92 -17.57
N ALA A 287 -0.23 18.76 -18.06
CA ALA A 287 0.56 17.57 -17.81
C ALA A 287 0.67 17.35 -16.29
N THR A 288 0.46 16.12 -15.83
CA THR A 288 0.42 15.80 -14.40
C THR A 288 1.20 14.52 -14.15
N ALA A 289 1.96 14.48 -13.06
CA ALA A 289 2.59 13.26 -12.58
C ALA A 289 2.24 13.01 -11.11
N PHE A 290 2.28 11.76 -10.71
CA PHE A 290 2.16 11.33 -9.32
C PHE A 290 3.30 10.38 -9.00
N GLU A 291 3.93 10.57 -7.85
CA GLU A 291 4.85 9.62 -7.24
C GLU A 291 4.23 9.12 -5.94
N VAL A 292 4.17 7.80 -5.74
CA VAL A 292 3.56 7.23 -4.53
C VAL A 292 4.55 7.37 -3.38
N LEU A 293 4.19 8.16 -2.36
CA LEU A 293 5.04 8.34 -1.18
C LEU A 293 4.86 7.22 -0.15
N GLU A 294 3.62 6.75 0.05
CA GLU A 294 3.27 5.70 1.00
C GLU A 294 2.06 4.91 0.51
N GLY A 295 2.09 3.59 0.70
CA GLY A 295 0.97 2.70 0.47
C GLY A 295 0.85 2.21 -0.97
N VAL A 296 -0.38 2.03 -1.43
CA VAL A 296 -0.68 1.46 -2.76
C VAL A 296 -1.77 2.28 -3.43
N LEU A 297 -1.50 2.74 -4.64
CA LEU A 297 -2.42 3.55 -5.43
C LEU A 297 -2.88 2.79 -6.67
N MET A 298 -4.19 2.65 -6.84
CA MET A 298 -4.76 2.14 -8.10
C MET A 298 -5.24 3.30 -8.95
N ILE A 299 -4.83 3.33 -10.22
CA ILE A 299 -5.27 4.34 -11.19
C ILE A 299 -5.61 3.70 -12.55
N GLN A 300 -6.48 4.37 -13.31
CA GLN A 300 -6.68 4.10 -14.72
C GLN A 300 -6.42 5.40 -15.49
N ILE A 301 -5.63 5.33 -16.57
CA ILE A 301 -5.29 6.49 -17.41
C ILE A 301 -5.85 6.24 -18.81
N GLY A 302 -6.80 7.07 -19.27
CA GLY A 302 -7.48 6.85 -20.55
C GLY A 302 -8.08 5.44 -20.65
N ASP A 303 -7.80 4.78 -21.77
CA ASP A 303 -8.29 3.43 -22.09
C ASP A 303 -7.33 2.31 -21.64
N TYR A 304 -6.24 2.64 -20.92
CA TYR A 304 -5.36 1.62 -20.36
C TYR A 304 -6.05 0.84 -19.23
N PRO A 305 -5.70 -0.44 -19.01
CA PRO A 305 -6.15 -1.19 -17.83
C PRO A 305 -5.73 -0.52 -16.52
N VAL A 306 -6.39 -0.88 -15.42
CA VAL A 306 -6.07 -0.36 -14.08
C VAL A 306 -4.65 -0.76 -13.69
N ALA A 307 -3.81 0.23 -13.42
CA ALA A 307 -2.48 0.10 -12.87
C ALA A 307 -2.51 0.14 -11.33
N THR A 308 -1.62 -0.63 -10.70
CA THR A 308 -1.39 -0.62 -9.25
C THR A 308 0.04 -0.17 -9.00
N LEU A 309 0.18 1.00 -8.37
CA LEU A 309 1.46 1.63 -8.07
C LEU A 309 1.80 1.43 -6.59
N TYR A 310 3.07 1.20 -6.32
CA TYR A 310 3.68 1.07 -5.00
C TYR A 310 4.55 2.29 -4.69
N THR A 311 5.01 2.42 -3.44
CA THR A 311 5.95 3.48 -3.04
C THR A 311 7.10 3.64 -4.05
N GLY A 312 7.35 4.88 -4.46
CA GLY A 312 8.37 5.29 -5.44
C GLY A 312 7.98 5.13 -6.92
N ASP A 313 6.88 4.44 -7.23
CA ASP A 313 6.40 4.37 -8.61
C ASP A 313 5.86 5.72 -9.08
N VAL A 314 6.17 6.08 -10.32
CA VAL A 314 5.73 7.34 -10.95
C VAL A 314 4.73 7.08 -12.06
N ALA A 315 3.57 7.71 -12.03
CA ALA A 315 2.62 7.78 -13.15
C ALA A 315 2.65 9.15 -13.81
N PHE A 316 2.69 9.18 -15.15
CA PHE A 316 2.54 10.41 -15.94
C PHE A 316 1.27 10.40 -16.78
N ILE A 317 0.50 11.50 -16.69
CA ILE A 317 -0.77 11.72 -17.36
C ILE A 317 -0.62 12.97 -18.24
N PRO A 318 -0.60 12.83 -19.58
CA PRO A 318 -0.61 13.97 -20.48
C PRO A 318 -1.94 14.73 -20.42
N VAL A 319 -1.93 15.94 -20.99
CA VAL A 319 -3.16 16.75 -21.12
C VAL A 319 -4.25 15.96 -21.86
N TRP A 320 -5.51 16.16 -21.45
CA TRP A 320 -6.72 15.56 -22.05
C TRP A 320 -6.95 14.07 -21.81
N PHE A 321 -6.01 13.36 -21.19
CA PHE A 321 -6.26 12.00 -20.74
C PHE A 321 -7.13 12.00 -19.48
N SER A 322 -8.09 11.07 -19.43
CA SER A 322 -8.87 10.84 -18.23
C SER A 322 -8.02 10.12 -17.18
N LEU A 323 -8.20 10.48 -15.92
CA LEU A 323 -7.65 9.77 -14.77
C LEU A 323 -8.80 9.29 -13.90
N ILE A 324 -8.81 8.00 -13.57
CA ILE A 324 -9.79 7.39 -12.66
C ILE A 324 -9.03 6.80 -11.48
N THR A 325 -9.54 7.02 -10.27
CA THR A 325 -9.08 6.32 -9.06
C THR A 325 -10.14 5.25 -8.72
N PRO A 326 -10.03 4.04 -9.29
CA PRO A 326 -11.08 3.04 -9.17
C PRO A 326 -11.31 2.64 -7.72
N ARG A 327 -12.54 2.18 -7.43
CA ARG A 327 -12.83 1.53 -6.17
C ARG A 327 -11.91 0.33 -6.03
N TRP A 328 -11.17 0.28 -4.92
CA TRP A 328 -10.37 -0.90 -4.59
C TRP A 328 -11.27 -2.14 -4.62
N PRO A 329 -10.87 -3.24 -5.26
CA PRO A 329 -11.64 -4.47 -5.19
C PRO A 329 -11.87 -4.78 -3.71
N SER A 330 -13.14 -4.84 -3.32
CA SER A 330 -13.47 -5.20 -1.95
C SER A 330 -12.99 -6.64 -1.75
N PRO A 331 -12.26 -6.97 -0.66
CA PRO A 331 -12.09 -8.36 -0.29
C PRO A 331 -13.49 -8.97 -0.33
N LYS A 332 -13.66 -10.05 -1.09
CA LYS A 332 -14.98 -10.66 -1.28
C LYS A 332 -15.59 -11.07 0.07
N CYS A 333 -14.74 -11.29 1.07
CA CYS A 333 -15.11 -11.76 2.40
C CYS A 333 -14.27 -11.10 3.51
N PHE A 334 -14.85 -10.84 4.68
CA PHE A 334 -14.19 -10.25 5.87
C PHE A 334 -14.33 -11.16 7.09
N LEU A 335 -13.35 -11.15 7.99
CA LEU A 335 -13.42 -11.84 9.28
C LEU A 335 -13.92 -10.88 10.38
N GLU A 336 -14.87 -11.32 11.19
CA GLU A 336 -15.38 -10.59 12.36
C GLU A 336 -15.58 -11.53 13.56
N ILE A 337 -15.58 -10.97 14.77
CA ILE A 337 -16.13 -11.68 15.95
C ILE A 337 -17.65 -11.74 15.81
N ALA A 338 -18.24 -12.92 16.03
CA ALA A 338 -19.68 -13.09 16.01
C ALA A 338 -20.35 -12.47 17.26
N THR A 339 -21.57 -12.00 17.08
CA THR A 339 -22.44 -11.42 18.10
C THR A 339 -23.67 -12.30 18.30
N LEU A 340 -24.45 -12.06 19.37
CA LEU A 340 -25.68 -12.83 19.61
C LEU A 340 -26.71 -12.70 18.48
N ASN A 341 -26.68 -11.59 17.73
CA ASN A 341 -27.57 -11.38 16.58
C ASN A 341 -27.23 -12.29 15.39
N ASP A 342 -26.02 -12.84 15.35
CA ASP A 342 -25.55 -13.72 14.27
C ASP A 342 -26.00 -15.17 14.45
N LEU A 343 -26.46 -15.54 15.65
CA LEU A 343 -26.77 -16.94 16.00
C LEU A 343 -27.78 -17.61 15.07
N PRO A 344 -28.90 -16.97 14.65
CA PRO A 344 -29.82 -17.59 13.69
C PRO A 344 -29.14 -17.96 12.37
N ALA A 345 -28.28 -17.08 11.84
CA ALA A 345 -27.55 -17.32 10.60
C ALA A 345 -26.42 -18.36 10.78
N ILE A 346 -25.77 -18.39 11.94
CA ILE A 346 -24.78 -19.43 12.28
C ILE A 346 -25.44 -20.80 12.38
N THR A 347 -26.61 -20.91 13.02
CA THR A 347 -27.38 -22.16 13.09
C THR A 347 -27.78 -22.64 11.71
N GLU A 348 -28.33 -21.76 10.86
CA GLU A 348 -28.67 -22.09 9.46
C GLU A 348 -27.46 -22.60 8.69
N LEU A 349 -26.32 -21.92 8.83
CA LEU A 349 -25.07 -22.31 8.19
C LEU A 349 -24.55 -23.65 8.72
N TRP A 350 -24.67 -23.93 10.02
CA TRP A 350 -24.28 -25.23 10.58
C TRP A 350 -25.08 -26.37 9.92
N PHE A 351 -26.41 -26.26 9.88
CA PHE A 351 -27.24 -27.31 9.25
C PHE A 351 -26.98 -27.43 7.74
N THR A 352 -26.62 -26.33 7.07
CA THR A 352 -26.21 -26.36 5.66
C THR A 352 -24.90 -27.15 5.47
N VAL A 353 -23.90 -26.91 6.33
CA VAL A 353 -22.55 -27.47 6.18
C VAL A 353 -22.45 -28.90 6.70
N PHE A 354 -23.07 -29.19 7.84
CA PHE A 354 -23.05 -30.48 8.52
C PHE A 354 -24.28 -31.31 8.14
N SER A 355 -24.34 -31.66 6.86
CA SER A 355 -25.50 -32.31 6.23
C SER A 355 -25.24 -33.77 5.81
N ASP A 356 -24.11 -34.36 6.20
CA ASP A 356 -23.85 -35.77 5.92
C ASP A 356 -24.83 -36.68 6.70
N PRO A 357 -25.16 -37.88 6.17
CA PRO A 357 -26.16 -38.75 6.78
C PRO A 357 -25.83 -39.18 8.22
N GLY A 358 -24.55 -39.33 8.56
CA GLY A 358 -24.10 -39.71 9.90
C GLY A 358 -24.40 -38.60 10.90
N MET A 359 -23.98 -37.37 10.59
CA MET A 359 -24.25 -36.21 11.42
C MET A 359 -25.75 -35.90 11.51
N ARG A 360 -26.50 -36.03 10.41
CA ARG A 360 -27.96 -35.82 10.41
C ARG A 360 -28.74 -36.84 11.24
N LYS A 361 -28.19 -38.03 11.47
CA LYS A 361 -28.76 -39.02 12.40
C LYS A 361 -28.55 -38.58 13.85
N LEU A 362 -27.38 -38.04 14.19
CA LEU A 362 -27.05 -37.58 15.55
C LEU A 362 -27.71 -36.26 15.90
N VAL A 363 -27.77 -35.33 14.94
CA VAL A 363 -28.34 -33.99 15.12
C VAL A 363 -29.37 -33.75 14.01
N PRO A 364 -30.61 -34.27 14.16
CA PRO A 364 -31.64 -34.12 13.14
C PRO A 364 -32.06 -32.67 12.95
N ASP A 365 -32.35 -32.30 11.71
CA ASP A 365 -32.73 -30.94 11.31
C ASP A 365 -34.23 -30.68 11.56
N THR A 366 -34.60 -30.66 12.83
CA THR A 366 -35.93 -30.33 13.33
C THR A 366 -35.94 -28.91 13.91
N PRO A 367 -37.11 -28.26 14.02
CA PRO A 367 -37.23 -26.98 14.72
C PRO A 367 -36.69 -27.04 16.15
N GLY A 368 -36.95 -28.12 16.88
CA GLY A 368 -36.48 -28.30 18.26
C GLY A 368 -34.96 -28.39 18.36
N THR A 369 -34.32 -29.15 17.46
CA THR A 369 -32.85 -29.22 17.43
C THR A 369 -32.21 -27.89 17.03
N ARG A 370 -32.81 -27.13 16.09
CA ARG A 370 -32.32 -25.79 15.72
C ARG A 370 -32.40 -24.79 16.86
N GLU A 371 -33.52 -24.79 17.59
CA GLU A 371 -33.70 -23.96 18.78
C GLU A 371 -32.67 -24.32 19.85
N TRP A 372 -32.52 -25.63 20.14
CA TRP A 372 -31.52 -26.14 21.07
C TRP A 372 -30.10 -25.72 20.68
N PHE A 373 -29.72 -25.84 19.41
CA PHE A 373 -28.38 -25.49 18.94
C PHE A 373 -28.10 -23.98 19.04
N THR A 374 -29.12 -23.16 18.75
CA THR A 374 -29.05 -21.71 18.89
C THR A 374 -28.87 -21.32 20.35
N GLU A 375 -29.64 -21.92 21.26
CA GLU A 375 -29.57 -21.61 22.69
C GLU A 375 -28.28 -22.13 23.33
N ALA A 376 -27.80 -23.31 22.95
CA ALA A 376 -26.51 -23.84 23.41
C ALA A 376 -25.36 -22.87 23.08
N ASN A 377 -25.29 -22.39 21.84
CA ASN A 377 -24.30 -21.41 21.44
C ASN A 377 -24.50 -20.04 22.10
N ARG A 378 -25.76 -19.62 22.34
CA ARG A 378 -26.07 -18.38 23.08
C ARG A 378 -25.52 -18.44 24.51
N VAL A 379 -25.75 -19.54 25.22
CA VAL A 379 -25.25 -19.76 26.58
C VAL A 379 -23.74 -19.78 26.58
N ASP A 380 -23.10 -20.48 25.64
CA ASP A 380 -21.64 -20.49 25.51
C ASP A 380 -21.09 -19.06 25.31
N MET A 381 -21.64 -18.28 24.37
CA MET A 381 -21.21 -16.89 24.12
C MET A 381 -21.39 -15.96 25.33
N LEU A 382 -22.37 -16.23 26.21
CA LEU A 382 -22.64 -15.43 27.40
C LEU A 382 -21.81 -15.84 28.62
N THR A 383 -21.49 -17.12 28.74
CA THR A 383 -20.94 -17.70 29.99
C THR A 383 -19.49 -18.18 29.86
N LYS A 384 -19.01 -18.41 28.63
CA LYS A 384 -17.69 -18.97 28.35
C LYS A 384 -16.83 -17.97 27.56
N PRO A 385 -16.20 -16.97 28.20
CA PRO A 385 -15.50 -15.88 27.51
C PRO A 385 -14.27 -16.35 26.71
N TYR A 386 -13.73 -17.54 27.00
CA TYR A 386 -12.64 -18.19 26.28
C TYR A 386 -13.11 -18.89 24.99
N GLN A 387 -14.42 -19.11 24.82
CA GLN A 387 -14.96 -19.59 23.55
C GLN A 387 -15.21 -18.42 22.61
N LYS A 388 -14.52 -18.43 21.48
CA LYS A 388 -14.52 -17.35 20.49
C LYS A 388 -15.22 -17.82 19.23
N TYR A 389 -16.35 -17.20 18.96
CA TYR A 389 -17.09 -17.37 17.71
C TYR A 389 -16.62 -16.30 16.74
N ILE A 390 -16.10 -16.72 15.60
CA ILE A 390 -15.66 -15.84 14.52
C ILE A 390 -16.38 -16.23 13.23
N LYS A 391 -16.68 -15.23 12.41
CA LYS A 391 -17.46 -15.38 11.19
C LYS A 391 -16.76 -14.74 10.01
N ILE A 392 -17.02 -15.27 8.82
CA ILE A 392 -16.66 -14.65 7.55
C ILE A 392 -17.93 -14.11 6.90
N ILE A 393 -17.97 -12.82 6.62
CA ILE A 393 -19.10 -12.14 5.96
C ILE A 393 -18.78 -11.84 4.49
N ASP A 394 -19.72 -12.08 3.59
CA ASP A 394 -19.70 -11.58 2.20
C ASP A 394 -20.66 -10.39 2.08
N LEU A 395 -20.10 -9.21 1.81
CA LEU A 395 -20.88 -7.97 1.72
C LEU A 395 -21.71 -7.88 0.43
N ASN A 396 -21.40 -8.69 -0.59
CA ASN A 396 -22.06 -8.64 -1.90
C ASN A 396 -23.33 -9.49 -1.96
N THR A 397 -23.51 -10.40 -1.03
CA THR A 397 -24.69 -11.24 -0.95
C THR A 397 -25.46 -10.96 0.33
N LYS A 398 -26.78 -11.09 0.24
CA LYS A 398 -27.67 -10.92 1.38
C LYS A 398 -28.27 -12.25 1.80
N ASP A 399 -28.49 -12.43 3.09
CA ASP A 399 -29.30 -13.52 3.62
C ASP A 399 -30.80 -13.25 3.44
N ALA A 400 -31.64 -14.17 3.91
CA ALA A 400 -33.10 -14.05 3.83
C ALA A 400 -33.66 -12.83 4.61
N GLN A 401 -32.87 -12.25 5.51
CA GLN A 401 -33.19 -11.10 6.34
C GLN A 401 -32.63 -9.79 5.76
N GLY A 402 -31.98 -9.83 4.59
CA GLY A 402 -31.40 -8.66 3.93
C GLY A 402 -30.05 -8.20 4.51
N GLN A 403 -29.45 -8.97 5.41
CA GLN A 403 -28.14 -8.68 6.03
C GLN A 403 -27.00 -9.28 5.21
N ALA A 404 -25.77 -8.78 5.38
CA ALA A 404 -24.61 -9.36 4.70
C ALA A 404 -24.46 -10.84 5.10
N ARG A 405 -24.28 -11.71 4.10
CA ARG A 405 -24.34 -13.16 4.32
C ARG A 405 -23.13 -13.65 5.12
N ILE A 406 -23.37 -14.43 6.18
CA ILE A 406 -22.32 -15.22 6.82
C ILE A 406 -22.03 -16.44 5.93
N VAL A 407 -20.81 -16.52 5.40
CA VAL A 407 -20.40 -17.56 4.44
C VAL A 407 -19.50 -18.63 5.04
N ALA A 408 -18.90 -18.35 6.18
CA ALA A 408 -18.19 -19.33 7.00
C ALA A 408 -18.20 -18.89 8.47
N TYR A 409 -18.03 -19.82 9.39
CA TYR A 409 -17.79 -19.50 10.79
C TYR A 409 -16.91 -20.55 11.46
N ALA A 410 -16.31 -20.17 12.58
CA ALA A 410 -15.60 -21.07 13.46
C ALA A 410 -15.91 -20.77 14.94
N LYS A 411 -15.89 -21.83 15.74
CA LYS A 411 -15.91 -21.79 17.20
C LYS A 411 -14.56 -22.30 17.71
N TRP A 412 -13.81 -21.40 18.33
CA TRP A 412 -12.54 -21.69 18.97
C TRP A 412 -12.72 -21.79 20.48
N ASP A 413 -12.11 -22.79 21.10
CA ASP A 413 -12.00 -22.89 22.55
C ASP A 413 -10.54 -22.61 22.94
N LEU A 414 -10.35 -21.56 23.74
CA LEU A 414 -9.05 -21.09 24.20
C LEU A 414 -8.78 -21.45 25.67
N ALA A 415 -9.52 -22.39 26.24
CA ALA A 415 -9.34 -22.89 27.61
C ALA A 415 -9.17 -24.41 27.68
N MET A 416 -8.63 -24.89 28.80
CA MET A 416 -8.47 -26.32 29.08
C MET A 416 -9.76 -26.95 29.60
N LEU A 417 -9.84 -28.29 29.62
CA LEU A 417 -11.06 -29.04 29.90
C LEU A 417 -11.68 -28.72 31.28
N ASP A 418 -10.82 -28.52 32.28
CA ASP A 418 -11.16 -28.17 33.66
C ASP A 418 -11.82 -26.79 33.78
N GLU A 419 -11.36 -25.81 33.00
CA GLU A 419 -11.93 -24.47 32.96
C GLU A 419 -13.17 -24.39 32.05
N ARG A 420 -13.18 -25.15 30.96
CA ARG A 420 -14.15 -24.94 29.88
C ARG A 420 -15.55 -25.52 30.16
N GLY A 421 -15.64 -26.53 31.03
CA GLY A 421 -16.86 -27.27 31.32
C GLY A 421 -17.30 -28.21 30.19
N PRO A 422 -18.55 -28.73 30.23
CA PRO A 422 -19.04 -29.66 29.22
C PRO A 422 -19.15 -28.99 27.84
N ARG A 423 -18.86 -29.76 26.78
CA ARG A 423 -18.90 -29.32 25.38
C ARG A 423 -20.30 -28.95 24.92
N PHE A 424 -21.29 -29.73 25.32
CA PHE A 424 -22.71 -29.55 24.98
C PHE A 424 -23.57 -29.59 26.26
N PRO A 425 -24.72 -28.88 26.29
CA PRO A 425 -25.74 -29.10 27.31
C PRO A 425 -26.47 -30.44 27.07
N SER A 426 -27.42 -30.78 27.94
CA SER A 426 -28.25 -31.98 27.76
C SER A 426 -28.95 -31.99 26.41
N TRP A 427 -28.91 -33.12 25.71
CA TRP A 427 -29.49 -33.27 24.38
C TRP A 427 -31.00 -33.05 24.36
N HIS A 428 -31.50 -32.37 23.33
CA HIS A 428 -32.92 -32.27 23.03
C HIS A 428 -33.55 -33.66 22.74
N GLY A 429 -34.85 -33.83 23.01
CA GLY A 429 -35.55 -35.11 22.83
C GLY A 429 -35.61 -35.63 21.38
N ASP A 430 -35.35 -34.76 20.41
CA ASP A 430 -35.26 -35.12 18.99
C ASP A 430 -33.91 -35.76 18.63
N MET A 431 -32.92 -35.71 19.52
CA MET A 431 -31.58 -36.25 19.27
C MET A 431 -31.39 -37.59 20.02
N PRO A 432 -30.74 -38.59 19.41
CA PRO A 432 -30.42 -39.85 20.06
C PRO A 432 -29.28 -39.65 21.08
N GLY A 433 -29.62 -39.21 22.29
CA GLY A 433 -28.64 -38.78 23.31
C GLY A 433 -27.51 -39.77 23.58
N GLN A 434 -27.80 -41.08 23.65
CA GLN A 434 -26.77 -42.12 23.85
C GLN A 434 -25.78 -42.20 22.67
N ASP A 435 -26.27 -42.09 21.43
CA ASP A 435 -25.43 -42.10 20.24
C ASP A 435 -24.60 -40.81 20.15
N CYS A 436 -25.19 -39.67 20.55
CA CYS A 436 -24.48 -38.40 20.63
C CYS A 436 -23.36 -38.44 21.67
N ASP A 437 -23.64 -38.95 22.87
CA ASP A 437 -22.64 -39.11 23.93
C ASP A 437 -21.50 -40.03 23.49
N ALA A 438 -21.82 -41.14 22.82
CA ALA A 438 -20.80 -42.05 22.29
C ALA A 438 -19.92 -41.36 21.23
N PHE A 439 -20.51 -40.63 20.29
CA PHE A 439 -19.77 -39.97 19.22
C PHE A 439 -18.91 -38.80 19.74
N PHE A 440 -19.53 -37.81 20.40
CA PHE A 440 -18.83 -36.62 20.86
C PHE A 440 -17.89 -36.91 22.04
N GLY A 441 -18.25 -37.87 22.90
CA GLY A 441 -17.37 -38.37 23.96
C GLY A 441 -16.14 -39.07 23.40
N GLY A 442 -16.27 -39.80 22.27
CA GLY A 442 -15.13 -40.38 21.56
C GLY A 442 -14.16 -39.32 21.05
N LEU A 443 -14.65 -38.20 20.50
CA LEU A 443 -13.79 -37.08 20.08
C LEU A 443 -13.03 -36.44 21.25
N ASP A 444 -13.70 -36.29 22.41
CA ASP A 444 -13.06 -35.75 23.60
C ASP A 444 -11.96 -36.69 24.14
N GLN A 445 -12.20 -38.00 24.13
CA GLN A 445 -11.20 -39.01 24.52
C GLN A 445 -9.99 -38.99 23.59
N GLU A 446 -10.22 -38.87 22.28
CA GLU A 446 -9.15 -38.84 21.29
C GLU A 446 -8.29 -37.57 21.40
N ARG A 447 -8.92 -36.41 21.66
CA ARG A 447 -8.19 -35.19 21.99
C ARG A 447 -7.31 -35.36 23.23
N MET A 448 -7.83 -35.99 24.29
CA MET A 448 -7.05 -36.28 25.49
C MET A 448 -5.88 -37.22 25.20
N ARG A 449 -6.06 -38.24 24.34
CA ARG A 449 -4.99 -39.14 23.92
C ARG A 449 -3.87 -38.40 23.19
N VAL A 450 -4.21 -37.50 22.26
CA VAL A 450 -3.23 -36.77 21.44
C VAL A 450 -2.53 -35.66 22.22
N MET A 451 -3.27 -34.90 23.04
CA MET A 451 -2.76 -33.69 23.68
C MET A 451 -2.31 -33.91 25.13
N GLY A 452 -2.86 -34.91 25.82
CA GLY A 452 -2.68 -35.12 27.25
C GLY A 452 -3.01 -33.87 28.06
N ASP A 453 -2.23 -33.62 29.11
CA ASP A 453 -2.39 -32.46 30.01
C ASP A 453 -1.73 -31.18 29.49
N ARG A 454 -1.20 -31.18 28.26
CA ARG A 454 -0.52 -30.00 27.70
C ARG A 454 -1.55 -28.93 27.36
N LYS A 455 -1.29 -27.68 27.74
CA LYS A 455 -2.14 -26.55 27.33
C LYS A 455 -2.27 -26.52 25.80
N HIS A 456 -3.51 -26.48 25.32
CA HIS A 456 -3.82 -26.43 23.90
C HIS A 456 -5.14 -25.71 23.62
N TYR A 457 -5.25 -25.16 22.42
CA TYR A 457 -6.48 -24.60 21.89
C TYR A 457 -7.15 -25.59 20.95
N TYR A 458 -8.48 -25.51 20.92
CA TYR A 458 -9.31 -26.45 20.18
C TYR A 458 -10.20 -25.71 19.19
N LEU A 459 -10.10 -26.07 17.91
CA LEU A 459 -11.10 -25.64 16.93
C LEU A 459 -12.29 -26.59 17.01
N ASP A 460 -13.30 -26.21 17.80
CA ASP A 460 -14.47 -27.02 18.08
C ASP A 460 -15.35 -27.23 16.85
N MET A 461 -15.57 -26.15 16.09
CA MET A 461 -16.37 -26.18 14.87
C MET A 461 -15.77 -25.26 13.83
N LEU A 462 -15.77 -25.70 12.57
CA LEU A 462 -15.51 -24.85 11.41
C LEU A 462 -16.40 -25.29 10.27
N GLY A 463 -17.16 -24.34 9.71
CA GLY A 463 -18.00 -24.58 8.55
C GLY A 463 -17.84 -23.49 7.50
N THR A 464 -17.76 -23.89 6.23
CA THR A 464 -17.80 -22.97 5.07
C THR A 464 -18.94 -23.39 4.15
N HIS A 465 -19.80 -22.44 3.83
CA HIS A 465 -20.92 -22.63 2.91
C HIS A 465 -20.43 -23.28 1.60
N PRO A 466 -21.13 -24.29 1.04
CA PRO A 466 -20.69 -25.01 -0.16
C PRO A 466 -20.24 -24.09 -1.31
N ASP A 467 -21.02 -23.05 -1.62
CA ASP A 467 -20.72 -22.08 -2.69
C ASP A 467 -19.44 -21.24 -2.48
N TYR A 468 -18.90 -21.24 -1.26
CA TYR A 468 -17.74 -20.44 -0.84
C TYR A 468 -16.52 -21.29 -0.49
N ARG A 469 -16.58 -22.61 -0.66
CA ARG A 469 -15.43 -23.51 -0.47
C ARG A 469 -14.34 -23.22 -1.50
N CYS A 470 -13.10 -23.51 -1.13
CA CYS A 470 -11.91 -23.29 -1.96
C CYS A 470 -11.65 -21.82 -2.36
N ARG A 471 -12.22 -20.85 -1.61
CA ARG A 471 -12.03 -19.41 -1.82
C ARG A 471 -11.32 -18.70 -0.66
N GLY A 472 -10.73 -19.46 0.26
CA GLY A 472 -9.90 -18.92 1.36
C GLY A 472 -10.64 -18.65 2.69
N ALA A 473 -11.97 -18.68 2.75
CA ALA A 473 -12.73 -18.38 3.97
C ALA A 473 -12.35 -19.25 5.18
N GLY A 474 -12.29 -20.58 5.00
CA GLY A 474 -11.82 -21.48 6.06
C GLY A 474 -10.37 -21.22 6.48
N SER A 475 -9.51 -20.80 5.56
CA SER A 475 -8.10 -20.47 5.85
C SER A 475 -7.98 -19.23 6.73
N MET A 476 -8.85 -18.23 6.56
CA MET A 476 -8.89 -17.04 7.41
C MET A 476 -9.26 -17.41 8.86
N LEU A 477 -10.27 -18.27 9.02
CA LEU A 477 -10.74 -18.74 10.33
C LEU A 477 -9.70 -19.58 11.08
N VAL A 478 -8.98 -20.46 10.37
CA VAL A 478 -7.90 -21.28 10.95
C VAL A 478 -6.73 -20.41 11.38
N ARG A 479 -6.29 -19.50 10.48
CA ARG A 479 -5.17 -18.59 10.75
C ARG A 479 -5.40 -17.76 12.00
N TRP A 480 -6.61 -17.22 12.20
CA TRP A 480 -6.94 -16.39 13.36
C TRP A 480 -6.62 -17.07 14.70
N GLY A 481 -7.04 -18.33 14.89
CA GLY A 481 -6.75 -19.04 16.15
C GLY A 481 -5.31 -19.51 16.26
N CYS A 482 -4.69 -19.87 15.12
CA CYS A 482 -3.29 -20.26 15.05
C CYS A 482 -2.35 -19.12 15.46
N GLU A 483 -2.59 -17.89 15.00
CA GLU A 483 -1.77 -16.72 15.35
C GLU A 483 -1.83 -16.38 16.86
N ILE A 484 -2.97 -16.64 17.51
CA ILE A 484 -3.11 -16.50 18.96
C ILE A 484 -2.30 -17.59 19.67
N ALA A 485 -2.45 -18.85 19.23
CA ALA A 485 -1.72 -19.98 19.79
C ALA A 485 -0.19 -19.79 19.66
N ASP A 486 0.28 -19.33 18.50
CA ASP A 486 1.70 -19.10 18.22
C ASP A 486 2.27 -17.99 19.11
N ARG A 487 1.50 -16.91 19.34
CA ARG A 487 1.88 -15.81 20.23
C ARG A 487 1.99 -16.24 21.70
N GLU A 488 1.16 -17.18 22.11
CA GLU A 488 1.10 -17.67 23.47
C GLU A 488 1.95 -18.93 23.71
N GLY A 489 2.59 -19.47 22.67
CA GLY A 489 3.37 -20.69 22.74
C GLY A 489 2.52 -21.93 23.07
N VAL A 490 1.26 -21.95 22.62
CA VAL A 490 0.26 -22.99 22.92
C VAL A 490 0.02 -23.86 21.68
N ARG A 491 -0.25 -25.15 21.89
CA ARG A 491 -0.54 -26.09 20.79
C ARG A 491 -1.98 -25.96 20.29
N VAL A 492 -2.28 -26.51 19.12
CA VAL A 492 -3.65 -26.55 18.60
C VAL A 492 -4.05 -27.96 18.19
N TYR A 493 -5.28 -28.35 18.53
CA TYR A 493 -5.90 -29.62 18.15
C TYR A 493 -7.18 -29.39 17.33
N ILE A 494 -7.43 -30.28 16.36
CA ILE A 494 -8.61 -30.26 15.48
C ILE A 494 -9.07 -31.70 15.20
N ASP A 495 -10.38 -31.91 15.30
CA ASP A 495 -11.08 -33.08 14.76
C ASP A 495 -11.46 -32.80 13.30
N ALA A 496 -10.61 -33.20 12.35
CA ALA A 496 -10.77 -32.85 10.94
C ALA A 496 -11.63 -33.87 10.19
N SER A 497 -12.62 -33.39 9.43
CA SER A 497 -13.22 -34.25 8.40
C SER A 497 -12.15 -34.62 7.35
N LYS A 498 -12.31 -35.77 6.69
CA LYS A 498 -11.41 -36.21 5.60
C LYS A 498 -11.23 -35.12 4.52
N ALA A 499 -12.28 -34.36 4.23
CA ALA A 499 -12.24 -33.23 3.29
C ALA A 499 -11.51 -31.98 3.84
N GLY A 500 -11.43 -31.82 5.15
CA GLY A 500 -10.77 -30.70 5.83
C GLY A 500 -9.25 -30.88 5.98
N VAL A 501 -8.73 -32.11 5.93
CA VAL A 501 -7.30 -32.41 6.12
C VAL A 501 -6.37 -31.52 5.27
N PRO A 502 -6.61 -31.32 3.95
CA PRO A 502 -5.72 -30.48 3.13
C PRO A 502 -5.70 -29.01 3.55
N LEU A 503 -6.79 -28.49 4.14
CA LEU A 503 -6.83 -27.14 4.68
C LEU A 503 -5.92 -27.04 5.90
N TYR A 504 -6.09 -27.94 6.87
CA TYR A 504 -5.33 -27.89 8.12
C TYR A 504 -3.84 -28.20 7.90
N ALA A 505 -3.49 -29.13 7.01
CA ALA A 505 -2.10 -29.41 6.66
C ALA A 505 -1.34 -28.15 6.16
N LYS A 506 -2.01 -27.28 5.39
CA LYS A 506 -1.43 -25.98 4.95
C LYS A 506 -1.11 -25.01 6.09
N HIS A 507 -1.74 -25.20 7.26
CA HIS A 507 -1.50 -24.42 8.48
C HIS A 507 -0.60 -25.16 9.48
N GLY A 508 0.12 -26.20 9.03
CA GLY A 508 1.11 -26.92 9.82
C GLY A 508 0.55 -28.01 10.74
N PHE A 509 -0.73 -28.38 10.58
CA PHE A 509 -1.29 -29.50 11.32
C PHE A 509 -0.83 -30.84 10.74
N VAL A 510 -0.58 -31.80 11.62
CA VAL A 510 -0.16 -33.17 11.29
C VAL A 510 -1.18 -34.17 11.81
N ASP A 511 -1.46 -35.20 11.03
CA ASP A 511 -2.31 -36.32 11.43
C ASP A 511 -1.69 -37.11 12.60
N ARG A 512 -2.50 -37.34 13.63
CA ARG A 512 -2.17 -38.05 14.87
C ARG A 512 -3.12 -39.21 15.14
N SER A 513 -4.02 -39.54 14.21
CA SER A 513 -5.04 -40.59 14.36
C SER A 513 -4.40 -41.95 14.72
N ASP A 514 -5.09 -42.75 15.52
CA ASP A 514 -4.67 -44.12 15.82
C ASP A 514 -4.88 -45.02 14.57
N PRO A 515 -3.82 -45.56 13.95
CA PRO A 515 -3.97 -46.40 12.76
C PRO A 515 -4.69 -47.73 13.03
N THR A 516 -4.82 -48.13 14.30
CA THR A 516 -5.51 -49.37 14.70
C THR A 516 -7.01 -49.20 14.92
N THR A 517 -7.49 -47.95 15.00
CA THR A 517 -8.90 -47.62 15.24
C THR A 517 -9.42 -46.70 14.14
N PRO A 518 -9.96 -47.26 13.02
CA PRO A 518 -10.45 -46.46 11.91
C PRO A 518 -11.57 -45.52 12.36
N SER A 519 -11.41 -44.22 12.09
CA SER A 519 -12.40 -43.18 12.36
C SER A 519 -12.75 -42.42 11.08
N ASP A 520 -13.98 -41.89 11.04
CA ASP A 520 -14.40 -40.97 9.97
C ASP A 520 -13.88 -39.54 10.16
N VAL A 521 -13.22 -39.30 11.30
CA VAL A 521 -12.60 -38.04 11.67
C VAL A 521 -11.11 -38.25 11.89
N VAL A 522 -10.31 -37.31 11.42
CA VAL A 522 -8.84 -37.33 11.47
C VAL A 522 -8.38 -36.40 12.59
N SER A 523 -7.68 -36.94 13.57
CA SER A 523 -7.18 -36.19 14.72
C SER A 523 -5.91 -35.46 14.33
N MET A 524 -5.96 -34.14 14.21
CA MET A 524 -4.82 -33.34 13.74
C MET A 524 -4.33 -32.38 14.83
N ALA A 525 -3.00 -32.24 14.94
CA ALA A 525 -2.38 -31.31 15.89
C ALA A 525 -1.20 -30.54 15.27
N ARG A 526 -1.01 -29.30 15.72
CA ARG A 526 0.19 -28.47 15.47
C ARG A 526 0.73 -27.94 16.79
N GLY A 527 2.01 -27.60 16.83
CA GLY A 527 2.62 -27.03 18.03
C GLY A 527 4.08 -26.75 17.91
#